data_AF-A0A536S3W8-F1
#
_entry.id   AF-A0A536S3W8-F1
#
_cell.length_a   1.000
_cell.length_b   1.000
_cell.length_c   1.000
_cell.angle_alpha   90.00
_cell.angle_beta   90.00
_cell.angle_gamma   90.00
#
_symmetry.space_group_name_H-M   'P 1'
#
loop_
_entity.id
_entity.type
_entity.pdbx_description
1 polymer ?
#
loop_
_entity_poly.entity_id
_entity_poly.type
_entity_poly.pdbx_seq_one_letter_code
_entity_poly.pdbx_strand_id
1 'polypeptide(L)'
;MSTDLPIGILPLAFAASVAARLRGSRGVSFAADAATVAAVISVAPAVLLGWWEWLTIPAEHEVHRPATTHGLTNSAAAAFVVAAMWRPTRVEALATAVALMSIGAWIGGDLVYRLGWRVRKAELLEGIEEGKTLAEAERALDRFEREETLLAP
;
A
#
# COMPACT_ATOMS: atom_id res chain seq x y z
N MET A 1 -4.44 6.33 7.53
CA MET A 1 -3.34 7.32 7.68
C MET A 1 -1.97 6.69 7.89
N SER A 2 -1.80 5.63 8.70
CA SER A 2 -0.47 5.02 8.93
C SER A 2 0.02 4.13 7.78
N THR A 3 -0.87 3.56 6.98
CA THR A 3 -0.56 2.66 5.85
C THR A 3 -0.05 3.38 4.61
N ASP A 4 -0.27 4.68 4.52
CA ASP A 4 0.08 5.50 3.34
C ASP A 4 1.45 6.18 3.49
N LEU A 5 2.02 6.13 4.70
CA LEU A 5 3.35 6.65 5.02
C LEU A 5 4.47 6.13 4.10
N PRO A 6 4.51 4.83 3.73
CA PRO A 6 5.52 4.33 2.79
C PRO A 6 5.51 5.03 1.43
N ILE A 7 4.34 5.44 0.93
CA ILE A 7 4.18 6.09 -0.39
C ILE A 7 4.91 7.43 -0.43
N GLY A 8 4.91 8.19 0.68
CA GLY A 8 5.64 9.45 0.77
C GLY A 8 7.11 9.28 1.16
N ILE A 9 7.38 8.38 2.11
CA ILE A 9 8.73 8.25 2.70
C ILE A 9 9.70 7.54 1.75
N LEU A 10 9.25 6.54 1.00
CA LEU A 10 10.13 5.74 0.15
C LEU A 10 10.72 6.54 -1.04
N PRO A 11 9.93 7.32 -1.81
CA PRO A 11 10.49 8.20 -2.84
C PRO A 11 11.43 9.26 -2.27
N LEU A 12 11.13 9.79 -1.08
CA LEU A 12 12.00 10.73 -0.38
C LEU A 12 13.35 10.08 -0.01
N ALA A 13 13.32 8.87 0.56
CA ALA A 13 14.52 8.12 0.89
C ALA A 13 15.38 7.83 -0.35
N PHE A 14 14.74 7.47 -1.47
CA PHE A 14 15.41 7.29 -2.75
C PHE A 14 16.08 8.59 -3.24
N ALA A 15 15.32 9.70 -3.31
CA ALA A 15 15.83 10.98 -3.76
C ALA A 15 16.99 11.51 -2.88
N ALA A 16 16.85 11.40 -1.56
CA ALA A 16 17.90 11.77 -0.61
C ALA A 16 19.17 10.92 -0.81
N SER A 17 19.02 9.62 -1.07
CA SER A 17 20.15 8.71 -1.33
C SER A 17 20.87 9.00 -2.64
N VAL A 18 20.13 9.35 -3.70
CA VAL A 18 20.70 9.84 -4.96
C VAL A 18 21.48 11.14 -4.72
N ALA A 19 20.87 12.10 -4.02
CA ALA A 19 21.53 13.37 -3.70
C ALA A 19 22.81 13.18 -2.88
N ALA A 20 22.80 12.26 -1.90
CA ALA A 20 23.97 11.94 -1.08
C ALA A 20 25.10 11.35 -1.93
N ARG A 21 24.77 10.43 -2.85
CA ARG A 21 25.73 9.82 -3.78
C ARG A 21 26.38 10.86 -4.71
N LEU A 22 25.62 11.86 -5.14
CA LEU A 22 26.12 12.90 -6.06
C LEU A 22 26.89 14.02 -5.37
N ARG A 23 26.48 14.46 -4.18
CA ARG A 23 27.04 15.66 -3.52
C ARG A 23 28.10 15.34 -2.47
N GLY A 24 28.15 14.12 -1.92
CA GLY A 24 29.15 13.69 -0.93
C GLY A 24 29.18 14.45 0.40
N SER A 25 28.30 15.43 0.63
CA SER A 25 28.30 16.25 1.85
C SER A 25 27.72 15.51 3.06
N ARG A 26 28.29 15.76 4.26
CA ARG A 26 27.86 15.09 5.50
C ARG A 26 26.37 15.28 5.83
N GLY A 27 25.84 16.48 5.60
CA GLY A 27 24.42 16.77 5.87
C GLY A 27 23.46 15.99 4.97
N VAL A 28 23.78 15.87 3.68
CA VAL A 28 22.95 15.12 2.72
C VAL A 28 23.04 13.62 3.00
N SER A 29 24.22 13.10 3.38
CA SER A 29 24.37 11.71 3.81
C SER A 29 23.57 11.38 5.07
N PHE A 30 23.54 12.28 6.06
CA PHE A 30 22.70 12.12 7.25
C PHE A 30 21.21 12.08 6.89
N ALA A 31 20.75 13.00 6.05
CA ALA A 31 19.37 13.02 5.58
C ALA A 31 18.98 11.71 4.87
N ALA A 32 19.87 11.18 4.01
CA ALA A 32 19.66 9.90 3.34
C ALA A 32 19.58 8.72 4.33
N ASP A 33 20.45 8.68 5.35
CA ASP A 33 20.42 7.66 6.40
C ASP A 33 19.09 7.72 7.18
N ALA A 34 18.71 8.91 7.65
CA ALA A 34 17.48 9.12 8.41
C ALA A 34 16.23 8.76 7.60
N ALA A 35 16.17 9.18 6.33
CA ALA A 35 15.05 8.83 5.45
C ALA A 35 14.97 7.33 5.17
N THR A 36 16.12 6.64 5.02
CA THR A 36 16.15 5.17 4.83
C THR A 36 15.63 4.45 6.08
N VAL A 37 16.03 4.88 7.28
CA VAL A 37 15.52 4.32 8.55
C VAL A 37 14.01 4.56 8.68
N ALA A 38 13.55 5.76 8.38
CA ALA A 38 12.11 6.08 8.38
C ALA A 38 11.35 5.19 7.39
N ALA A 39 11.91 4.93 6.21
CA ALA A 39 11.32 4.04 5.22
C ALA A 39 11.17 2.61 5.78
N VAL A 40 12.22 2.05 6.38
CA VAL A 40 12.20 0.72 7.01
C VAL A 40 11.12 0.64 8.09
N ILE A 41 11.04 1.64 8.97
CA ILE A 41 10.03 1.69 10.04
C ILE A 41 8.62 1.75 9.44
N SER A 42 8.42 2.52 8.37
CA SER A 42 7.11 2.71 7.76
C SER A 42 6.57 1.47 7.03
N VAL A 43 7.43 0.67 6.39
CA VAL A 43 6.98 -0.50 5.60
C VAL A 43 6.54 -1.67 6.49
N ALA A 44 7.07 -1.79 7.69
CA ALA A 44 6.75 -2.89 8.61
C ALA A 44 5.24 -3.00 8.94
N PRO A 45 4.56 -1.95 9.45
CA PRO A 45 3.12 -2.03 9.71
C PRO A 45 2.31 -2.25 8.43
N ALA A 46 2.71 -1.67 7.29
CA ALA A 46 1.99 -1.83 6.04
C ALA A 46 1.99 -3.29 5.55
N VAL A 47 3.14 -3.98 5.59
CA VAL A 47 3.23 -5.39 5.20
C VAL A 47 2.48 -6.30 6.18
N LEU A 48 2.62 -6.07 7.48
CA LEU A 48 1.94 -6.88 8.50
C LEU A 48 0.42 -6.76 8.41
N LEU A 49 -0.09 -5.54 8.30
CA LEU A 49 -1.52 -5.31 8.14
C LEU A 49 -2.01 -5.87 6.80
N GLY A 50 -1.28 -5.69 5.70
CA GLY A 50 -1.66 -6.27 4.41
C GLY A 50 -1.82 -7.79 4.46
N TRP A 51 -0.90 -8.51 5.10
CA TRP A 51 -1.02 -9.96 5.27
C TRP A 51 -2.11 -10.37 6.26
N TRP A 52 -2.28 -9.62 7.36
CA TRP A 52 -3.38 -9.84 8.30
C TRP A 52 -4.74 -9.77 7.59
N GLU A 53 -4.90 -8.80 6.71
CA GLU A 53 -6.10 -8.60 5.93
C GLU A 53 -6.29 -9.69 4.88
N TRP A 54 -5.21 -10.13 4.24
CA TRP A 54 -5.24 -11.23 3.28
C TRP A 54 -5.75 -12.54 3.91
N LEU A 55 -5.45 -12.82 5.18
CA LEU A 55 -5.95 -14.01 5.90
C LEU A 55 -7.48 -14.05 6.05
N THR A 56 -8.15 -12.91 5.86
CA THR A 56 -9.62 -12.83 5.91
C THR A 56 -10.29 -13.10 4.57
N ILE A 57 -9.51 -13.29 3.49
CA ILE A 57 -10.01 -13.52 2.14
C ILE A 57 -10.26 -15.02 1.95
N PRO A 58 -11.48 -15.46 1.61
CA PRO A 58 -11.72 -16.86 1.27
C PRO A 58 -10.88 -17.29 0.06
N ALA A 59 -10.30 -18.49 0.10
CA ALA A 59 -9.41 -18.99 -0.95
C ALA A 59 -10.07 -19.03 -2.34
N GLU A 60 -11.37 -19.29 -2.39
CA GLU A 60 -12.16 -19.39 -3.62
C GLU A 60 -12.65 -18.04 -4.15
N HIS A 61 -12.45 -16.96 -3.38
CA HIS A 61 -12.85 -15.62 -3.79
C HIS A 61 -11.94 -15.12 -4.92
N GLU A 62 -12.51 -14.50 -5.95
CA GLU A 62 -11.77 -14.05 -7.15
C GLU A 62 -10.62 -13.07 -6.83
N VAL A 63 -10.79 -12.28 -5.77
CA VAL A 63 -9.79 -11.34 -5.23
C VAL A 63 -8.57 -12.05 -4.61
N HIS A 64 -8.69 -13.30 -4.18
CA HIS A 64 -7.65 -13.98 -3.41
C HIS A 64 -6.30 -14.01 -4.15
N ARG A 65 -6.31 -14.39 -5.44
CA ARG A 65 -5.10 -14.44 -6.27
C ARG A 65 -4.45 -13.06 -6.48
N PRO A 66 -5.17 -12.03 -7.00
CA PRO A 66 -4.62 -10.69 -7.10
C PRO A 66 -4.13 -10.13 -5.76
N ALA A 67 -4.83 -10.38 -4.65
CA ALA A 67 -4.42 -9.94 -3.32
C ALA A 67 -3.14 -10.65 -2.86
N THR A 68 -2.97 -11.95 -3.15
CA THR A 68 -1.71 -12.66 -2.91
C THR A 68 -0.57 -12.04 -3.71
N THR A 69 -0.75 -11.79 -5.01
CA THR A 69 0.29 -11.16 -5.84
C THR A 69 0.65 -9.78 -5.31
N HIS A 70 -0.34 -8.96 -4.95
CA HIS A 70 -0.11 -7.65 -4.32
C HIS A 70 0.72 -7.76 -3.03
N GLY A 71 0.33 -8.66 -2.11
CA GLY A 71 1.03 -8.88 -0.85
C GLY A 71 2.47 -9.35 -1.04
N LEU A 72 2.71 -10.25 -1.99
CA LEU A 72 4.06 -10.72 -2.35
C LEU A 72 4.91 -9.59 -2.95
N THR A 73 4.35 -8.80 -3.88
CA THR A 73 5.06 -7.66 -4.48
C THR A 73 5.44 -6.62 -3.42
N ASN A 74 4.54 -6.29 -2.49
CA ASN A 74 4.84 -5.36 -1.41
C ASN A 74 5.87 -5.92 -0.42
N SER A 75 5.82 -7.24 -0.14
CA SER A 75 6.81 -7.90 0.71
C SER A 75 8.20 -7.87 0.09
N ALA A 76 8.29 -8.09 -1.23
CA ALA A 76 9.53 -7.95 -1.97
C ALA A 76 10.05 -6.51 -1.94
N ALA A 77 9.18 -5.51 -2.15
CA ALA A 77 9.53 -4.10 -2.02
C ALA A 77 10.11 -3.81 -0.62
N ALA A 78 9.44 -4.25 0.44
CA ALA A 78 9.90 -4.07 1.82
C ALA A 78 11.26 -4.74 2.08
N ALA A 79 11.50 -5.93 1.53
CA ALA A 79 12.81 -6.59 1.62
C ALA A 79 13.92 -5.74 0.98
N PHE A 80 13.65 -5.08 -0.16
CA PHE A 80 14.59 -4.14 -0.76
C PHE A 80 14.77 -2.85 0.06
N VAL A 81 13.73 -2.36 0.73
CA VAL A 81 13.86 -1.24 1.69
C VAL A 81 14.80 -1.62 2.84
N VAL A 82 14.68 -2.84 3.38
CA VAL A 82 15.62 -3.34 4.41
C VAL A 82 17.03 -3.50 3.84
N ALA A 83 17.17 -4.04 2.63
CA ALA A 83 18.45 -4.17 1.95
C ALA A 83 19.13 -2.81 1.71
N ALA A 84 18.36 -1.72 1.57
CA ALA A 84 18.90 -0.36 1.40
C ALA A 84 19.66 0.16 2.63
N MET A 85 19.55 -0.50 3.78
CA MET A 85 20.43 -0.25 4.93
C MET A 85 21.89 -0.57 4.60
N TRP A 86 22.15 -1.47 3.64
CA TRP A 86 23.46 -1.75 3.08
C TRP A 86 23.89 -0.62 2.12
N ARG A 87 24.77 0.28 2.60
CA ARG A 87 25.18 1.50 1.88
C ARG A 87 25.67 1.29 0.44
N PRO A 88 26.50 0.27 0.12
CA PRO A 88 27.02 0.08 -1.24
C PRO A 88 25.96 -0.03 -2.34
N THR A 89 24.80 -0.60 -2.03
CA THR A 89 23.71 -0.86 -3.00
C THR A 89 22.44 -0.10 -2.65
N ARG A 90 22.52 0.93 -1.80
CA ARG A 90 21.34 1.62 -1.25
C ARG A 90 20.42 2.17 -2.33
N VAL A 91 20.97 2.90 -3.29
CA VAL A 91 20.15 3.57 -4.32
C VAL A 91 19.50 2.54 -5.24
N GLU A 92 20.23 1.49 -5.60
CA GLU A 92 19.75 0.38 -6.43
C GLU A 92 18.62 -0.38 -5.72
N ALA A 93 18.80 -0.64 -4.42
CA ALA A 93 17.78 -1.27 -3.58
C ALA A 93 16.53 -0.39 -3.44
N LEU A 94 16.69 0.91 -3.16
CA LEU A 94 15.57 1.85 -3.06
C LEU A 94 14.87 2.06 -4.41
N ALA A 95 15.62 2.10 -5.53
CA ALA A 95 15.05 2.17 -6.87
C ALA A 95 14.17 0.94 -7.15
N THR A 96 14.68 -0.26 -6.79
CA THR A 96 13.94 -1.51 -6.96
C THR A 96 12.70 -1.54 -6.07
N ALA A 97 12.81 -1.08 -4.82
CA ALA A 97 11.68 -0.96 -3.91
C ALA A 97 10.59 0.00 -4.45
N VAL A 98 10.99 1.16 -4.98
CA VAL A 98 10.06 2.12 -5.60
C VAL A 98 9.37 1.49 -6.81
N ALA A 99 10.12 0.81 -7.69
CA ALA A 99 9.55 0.16 -8.86
C ALA A 99 8.53 -0.93 -8.48
N LEU A 100 8.87 -1.81 -7.52
CA LEU A 100 7.96 -2.83 -7.01
C LEU A 100 6.75 -2.20 -6.32
N MET A 101 6.92 -1.11 -5.57
CA MET A 101 5.81 -0.39 -4.95
C MET A 101 4.87 0.20 -6.00
N SER A 102 5.37 0.71 -7.14
CA SER A 102 4.53 1.16 -8.24
C SER A 102 3.72 0.02 -8.87
N ILE A 103 4.31 -1.15 -9.05
CA ILE A 103 3.60 -2.37 -9.52
C ILE A 103 2.55 -2.79 -8.49
N GLY A 104 2.92 -2.80 -7.20
CA GLY A 104 2.01 -3.09 -6.10
C GLY A 104 0.82 -2.13 -6.08
N ALA A 105 1.06 -0.83 -6.23
CA ALA A 105 0.03 0.20 -6.30
C ALA A 105 -0.93 -0.02 -7.47
N TRP A 106 -0.42 -0.42 -8.64
CA TRP A 106 -1.27 -0.78 -9.78
C TRP A 106 -2.20 -1.95 -9.47
N ILE A 107 -1.67 -3.04 -8.89
CA ILE A 107 -2.47 -4.21 -8.49
C ILE A 107 -3.48 -3.82 -7.40
N GLY A 108 -3.08 -2.99 -6.44
CA GLY A 108 -3.95 -2.47 -5.39
C GLY A 108 -5.10 -1.62 -5.95
N GLY A 109 -4.82 -0.81 -6.97
CA GLY A 109 -5.86 -0.10 -7.72
C GLY A 109 -6.84 -1.04 -8.39
N ASP A 110 -6.36 -2.12 -9.00
CA ASP A 110 -7.21 -3.14 -9.63
C ASP A 110 -8.12 -3.86 -8.61
N LEU A 111 -7.58 -4.17 -7.42
CA LEU A 111 -8.35 -4.73 -6.30
C LEU A 111 -9.53 -3.83 -5.90
N VAL A 112 -9.30 -2.52 -5.83
CA VAL A 112 -10.32 -1.55 -5.39
C VAL A 112 -11.29 -1.20 -6.52
N TYR A 113 -10.77 -0.79 -7.68
CA TYR A 113 -11.59 -0.21 -8.76
C TYR A 113 -12.23 -1.24 -9.67
N ARG A 114 -11.61 -2.42 -9.88
CA ARG A 114 -12.16 -3.47 -10.75
C ARG A 114 -12.89 -4.54 -9.96
N LEU A 115 -12.34 -4.97 -8.82
CA LEU A 115 -12.91 -6.05 -8.02
C LEU A 115 -13.73 -5.56 -6.82
N GLY A 116 -13.85 -4.24 -6.62
CA GLY A 116 -14.65 -3.66 -5.53
C GLY A 116 -14.19 -4.06 -4.13
N TRP A 117 -12.96 -4.57 -3.98
CA TRP A 117 -12.52 -5.14 -2.72
C TRP A 117 -12.46 -4.07 -1.65
N ARG A 118 -13.25 -4.24 -0.59
CA ARG A 118 -13.40 -3.36 0.59
C ARG A 118 -14.10 -2.02 0.36
N VAL A 119 -14.60 -1.76 -0.85
CA VAL A 119 -15.44 -0.58 -1.15
C VAL A 119 -16.74 -0.67 -0.33
N ARG A 120 -17.44 -1.81 -0.41
CA ARG A 120 -18.66 -2.12 0.36
C ARG A 120 -18.51 -1.91 1.86
N LYS A 121 -17.39 -2.34 2.46
CA LYS A 121 -17.17 -2.19 3.90
C LYS A 121 -16.93 -0.72 4.29
N ALA A 122 -16.26 0.05 3.44
CA ALA A 122 -16.02 1.48 3.67
C ALA A 122 -17.33 2.27 3.58
N GLU A 123 -18.14 2.02 2.55
CA GLU A 123 -19.44 2.68 2.35
C GLU A 123 -20.45 2.32 3.46
N LEU A 124 -20.41 1.09 3.98
CA LEU A 124 -21.19 0.70 5.16
C LEU A 124 -20.78 1.48 6.41
N LEU A 125 -19.48 1.67 6.65
CA LEU A 125 -18.98 2.44 7.79
C LEU A 125 -19.34 3.91 7.66
N GLU A 126 -19.21 4.50 6.46
CA GLU A 126 -19.62 5.87 6.17
C GLU A 126 -21.11 6.07 6.44
N GLY A 127 -21.96 5.14 5.98
CA GLY A 127 -23.40 5.19 6.28
C GLY A 127 -23.70 5.17 7.78
N ILE A 128 -22.95 4.39 8.57
CA ILE A 128 -23.08 4.35 10.03
C ILE A 128 -22.60 5.66 10.66
N GLU A 129 -21.49 6.24 10.18
CA GLU A 129 -20.98 7.54 10.63
C GLU A 129 -21.95 8.69 10.32
N GLU A 130 -22.69 8.61 9.21
CA GLU A 130 -23.80 9.51 8.85
C GLU A 130 -25.07 9.32 9.69
N GLY A 131 -25.05 8.37 10.64
CA GLY A 131 -26.15 8.12 11.57
C GLY A 131 -27.17 7.08 11.10
N LYS A 132 -26.91 6.36 10.01
CA LYS A 132 -27.75 5.21 9.61
C LYS A 132 -27.47 4.03 10.55
N THR A 133 -28.50 3.23 10.83
CA THR A 133 -28.29 1.90 11.42
C THR A 133 -27.57 0.99 10.41
N LEU A 134 -26.90 -0.07 10.87
CA LEU A 134 -26.26 -1.05 9.99
C LEU A 134 -27.22 -1.56 8.90
N ALA A 135 -28.46 -1.89 9.27
CA ALA A 135 -29.48 -2.38 8.35
C ALA A 135 -29.97 -1.31 7.35
N GLU A 136 -29.86 -0.03 7.67
CA GLU A 136 -30.18 1.08 6.75
C GLU A 136 -29.01 1.36 5.80
N ALA A 137 -27.77 1.30 6.30
CA ALA A 137 -26.56 1.40 5.49
C ALA A 137 -26.50 0.25 4.47
N GLU A 138 -26.75 -0.99 4.88
CA GLU A 138 -26.85 -2.15 3.99
C GLU A 138 -27.92 -1.97 2.92
N ARG A 139 -29.13 -1.52 3.29
CA ARG A 139 -30.22 -1.28 2.33
C ARG A 139 -29.93 -0.15 1.35
N ALA A 140 -29.26 0.91 1.80
CA ALA A 140 -28.86 2.03 0.95
C ALA A 140 -27.79 1.58 -0.05
N LEU A 141 -26.82 0.81 0.43
CA LEU A 141 -25.75 0.28 -0.39
C LEU A 141 -26.26 -0.70 -1.44
N ASP A 142 -27.06 -1.69 -1.05
CA ASP A 142 -27.63 -2.67 -1.97
C ASP A 142 -28.55 -2.00 -3.01
N ARG A 143 -29.12 -0.83 -2.70
CA ARG A 143 -29.89 -0.03 -3.66
C ARG A 143 -28.96 0.66 -4.65
N PHE A 144 -27.93 1.34 -4.15
CA PHE A 144 -26.92 2.00 -4.98
C PHE A 144 -26.22 1.01 -5.91
N GLU A 145 -25.84 -0.17 -5.41
CA GLU A 145 -25.22 -1.23 -6.22
C GLU A 145 -26.15 -1.73 -7.34
N ARG A 146 -27.48 -1.76 -7.10
CA ARG A 146 -28.47 -2.18 -8.10
C ARG A 146 -28.84 -1.09 -9.11
N GLU A 147 -28.85 0.17 -8.69
CA GLU A 147 -29.40 1.29 -9.46
C GLU A 147 -28.33 2.12 -10.17
N GLU A 148 -27.11 2.22 -9.61
CA GLU A 148 -26.09 3.18 -10.06
C GLU A 148 -24.76 2.57 -10.50
N THR A 149 -24.39 1.37 -10.04
CA THR A 149 -23.19 0.70 -10.59
C THR A 149 -23.50 -0.10 -11.84
N LEU A 150 -22.74 0.14 -12.92
CA LEU A 150 -22.75 -0.60 -14.20
C LEU A 150 -22.34 -2.08 -14.08
N LEU A 151 -22.22 -2.62 -12.88
CA LEU A 151 -22.00 -4.04 -12.62
C LEU A 151 -23.35 -4.74 -12.76
N ALA A 152 -23.75 -4.97 -14.01
CA ALA A 152 -24.88 -5.84 -14.34
C ALA A 152 -24.66 -7.25 -13.73
N PRO A 153 -25.75 -7.95 -13.37
CA PRO A 153 -25.68 -9.28 -12.76
C PRO A 153 -24.94 -10.32 -13.60
#